data_AF-X1W0P5-F1
#
_entry.id   AF-X1W0P5-F1
#
_cell.length_a   1.000
_cell.length_b   1.000
_cell.length_c   1.000
_cell.angle_alpha   90.00
_cell.angle_beta   90.00
_cell.angle_gamma   90.00
#
_symmetry.space_group_name_H-M   'P 1'
#
loop_
_entity.id
_entity.type
_entity.pdbx_description
1 polymer ?
#
loop_
_entity_poly.entity_id
_entity_poly.type
_entity_poly.pdbx_seq_one_letter_code
_entity_poly.pdbx_strand_id
1 'polypeptide(L)'
;PKFRGASPVASAILAGDEFTGVSIMLMDRGLDTGPVLARAQIPISVQETTGSLTAKLSLIAARLLLEVLPRWSRGELTPQPQSEAETTYSGSISKEEGEIDWCLSAAI
;
A
#
# COMPACT_ATOMS: atom_id res chain seq x y z
N PRO A 1 4.94 -6.80 2.79
CA PRO A 1 5.02 -6.77 1.30
C PRO A 1 3.68 -7.05 0.60
N LYS A 2 2.55 -6.84 1.29
CA LYS A 2 1.23 -6.98 0.69
C LYS A 2 1.01 -5.93 -0.42
N PHE A 3 0.23 -6.32 -1.42
CA PHE A 3 -0.30 -5.51 -2.51
C PHE A 3 0.73 -4.87 -3.45
N ARG A 4 1.88 -5.51 -3.72
CA ARG A 4 2.80 -5.06 -4.78
C ARG A 4 2.04 -4.86 -6.10
N GLY A 5 2.25 -3.75 -6.79
CA GLY A 5 1.61 -3.47 -8.08
C GLY A 5 0.75 -2.20 -8.12
N ALA A 6 -0.25 -2.22 -9.00
CA ALA A 6 -0.80 -1.00 -9.59
C ALA A 6 -1.92 -0.34 -8.77
N SER A 7 -2.68 -1.11 -7.98
CA SER A 7 -3.88 -0.61 -7.28
C SER A 7 -3.93 -0.93 -5.78
N PRO A 8 -2.84 -0.76 -5.01
CA PRO A 8 -2.75 -1.25 -3.63
C PRO A 8 -3.81 -0.67 -2.69
N VAL A 9 -4.21 0.59 -2.88
CA VAL A 9 -5.19 1.25 -2.02
C VAL A 9 -6.58 0.62 -2.18
N ALA A 10 -7.02 0.45 -3.43
CA ALA A 10 -8.30 -0.16 -3.73
C ALA A 10 -8.31 -1.64 -3.32
N SER A 11 -7.22 -2.38 -3.58
CA SER A 11 -7.10 -3.78 -3.17
C SER A 11 -7.16 -3.97 -1.66
N ALA A 12 -6.58 -3.06 -0.86
CA ALA A 12 -6.68 -3.13 0.60
C ALA A 12 -8.13 -2.96 1.08
N ILE A 13 -8.88 -2.03 0.49
CA ILE A 13 -10.31 -1.85 0.78
C ILE A 13 -11.11 -3.10 0.38
N LEU A 14 -10.91 -3.59 -0.84
CA LEU A 14 -11.64 -4.76 -1.36
C LEU A 14 -11.34 -6.05 -0.57
N ALA A 15 -10.12 -6.19 -0.05
CA ALA A 15 -9.74 -7.30 0.82
C ALA A 15 -10.35 -7.22 2.22
N GLY A 16 -10.96 -6.08 2.59
CA GLY A 16 -11.48 -5.84 3.94
C GLY A 16 -10.37 -5.70 4.98
N ASP A 17 -9.17 -5.24 4.59
CA ASP A 17 -8.06 -5.07 5.53
C ASP A 17 -8.41 -3.97 6.55
N GLU A 18 -8.23 -4.25 7.84
CA GLU A 18 -8.47 -3.25 8.91
C GLU A 18 -7.46 -2.09 8.88
N PHE A 19 -6.29 -2.33 8.29
CA PHE A 19 -5.20 -1.37 8.22
C PHE A 19 -4.50 -1.39 6.88
N THR A 20 -4.02 -0.23 6.47
CA THR A 20 -3.15 -0.05 5.31
C THR A 20 -2.05 0.95 5.64
N GLY A 21 -1.23 1.32 4.67
CA GLY A 21 -0.15 2.24 4.92
C GLY A 21 0.67 2.60 3.70
N VAL A 22 1.80 3.22 3.98
CA VAL A 22 2.80 3.61 2.98
C VAL A 22 4.14 3.01 3.38
N SER A 23 4.91 2.59 2.38
CA SER A 23 6.29 2.13 2.55
C SER A 23 7.21 3.00 1.72
N ILE A 24 8.28 3.52 2.33
CA ILE A 24 9.39 4.11 1.59
C ILE A 24 10.38 3.00 1.33
N MET A 25 10.59 2.65 0.07
CA MET A 25 11.47 1.56 -0.34
C MET A 25 12.52 2.02 -1.34
N LEU A 26 13.63 1.29 -1.40
CA LEU A 26 14.57 1.41 -2.49
C LEU A 26 13.99 0.70 -3.72
N MET A 27 14.14 1.30 -4.89
CA MET A 27 13.77 0.63 -6.13
C MET A 27 14.79 -0.46 -6.47
N ASP A 28 14.30 -1.56 -7.02
CA ASP A 28 15.11 -2.61 -7.63
C ASP A 28 14.53 -2.97 -9.01
N ARG A 29 14.91 -4.14 -9.55
CA ARG A 29 14.45 -4.58 -10.87
C ARG A 29 13.03 -5.16 -10.87
N GLY A 30 12.52 -5.56 -9.71
CA GLY A 30 11.20 -6.17 -9.62
C GLY A 30 10.10 -5.13 -9.41
N LEU A 31 8.86 -5.59 -9.50
CA LEU A 31 7.69 -4.76 -9.24
C LEU A 31 7.49 -4.64 -7.73
N ASP A 32 7.84 -3.48 -7.17
CA ASP A 32 7.73 -3.17 -5.74
C ASP A 32 8.44 -4.19 -4.81
N THR A 33 9.55 -4.79 -5.26
CA THR A 33 10.25 -5.83 -4.50
C THR A 33 11.39 -5.33 -3.63
N GLY A 34 11.86 -4.11 -3.89
CA GLY A 34 13.05 -3.58 -3.24
C GLY A 34 12.92 -3.38 -1.72
N PRO A 35 14.05 -3.32 -1.00
CA PRO A 35 14.06 -3.29 0.46
C PRO A 35 13.43 -2.00 1.01
N VAL A 36 12.71 -2.13 2.13
CA VAL A 36 11.97 -1.04 2.76
C VAL A 36 12.84 -0.31 3.78
N LEU A 37 12.82 1.02 3.72
CA LEU A 37 13.50 1.93 4.65
C LEU A 37 12.62 2.29 5.85
N ALA A 38 11.34 2.58 5.61
CA ALA A 38 10.38 2.94 6.64
C ALA A 38 8.95 2.65 6.21
N ARG A 39 8.04 2.54 7.19
CA ARG A 39 6.61 2.32 6.98
C ARG A 39 5.81 3.20 7.94
N ALA A 40 4.61 3.57 7.51
CA ALA A 40 3.58 4.12 8.38
C ALA A 40 2.26 3.41 8.09
N GLN A 41 1.46 3.19 9.13
CA GLN A 41 0.20 2.44 9.07
C GLN A 41 -0.94 3.30 9.61
N ILE A 42 -2.12 3.16 9.01
CA ILE A 42 -3.38 3.77 9.46
C ILE A 42 -4.53 2.77 9.39
N PRO A 43 -5.54 2.91 10.26
CA PRO A 43 -6.77 2.15 10.15
C PRO A 43 -7.54 2.53 8.88
N ILE A 44 -8.21 1.55 8.27
CA ILE A 44 -9.19 1.78 7.20
C ILE A 44 -10.57 1.91 7.87
N SER A 45 -11.23 3.04 7.65
CA SER A 45 -12.61 3.23 8.12
C SER A 45 -13.59 2.44 7.25
N VAL A 46 -14.69 1.98 7.84
CA VAL A 46 -15.81 1.36 7.12
C VAL A 46 -16.48 2.29 6.09
N GLN A 47 -16.28 3.61 6.17
CA GLN A 47 -16.75 4.58 5.17
C GLN A 47 -15.65 5.00 4.18
N GLU A 48 -14.49 4.36 4.23
CA GLU A 48 -13.36 4.75 3.41
C GLU A 48 -13.60 4.40 1.94
N THR A 49 -13.29 5.34 1.06
CA THR A 49 -13.23 5.12 -0.39
C THR A 49 -11.78 5.14 -0.86
N THR A 50 -11.49 4.61 -2.05
CA THR A 50 -10.16 4.71 -2.65
C THR A 50 -9.68 6.17 -2.72
N GLY A 51 -10.56 7.11 -3.04
CA GLY A 51 -10.22 8.53 -3.14
C GLY A 51 -9.85 9.15 -1.79
N SER A 52 -10.69 8.95 -0.78
CA SER A 52 -10.44 9.49 0.57
C SER A 52 -9.19 8.87 1.20
N LEU A 53 -8.97 7.57 1.00
CA LEU A 53 -7.82 6.86 1.57
C LEU A 53 -6.52 7.31 0.91
N THR A 54 -6.53 7.43 -0.42
CA THR A 54 -5.37 7.91 -1.19
C THR A 54 -4.96 9.30 -0.74
N ALA A 55 -5.92 10.20 -0.50
CA ALA A 55 -5.64 11.55 0.00
C ALA A 55 -5.00 11.52 1.40
N LYS A 56 -5.46 10.65 2.30
CA LYS A 56 -4.84 10.48 3.62
C LYS A 56 -3.43 9.91 3.52
N LEU A 57 -3.26 8.85 2.73
CA LEU A 57 -1.97 8.18 2.55
C LEU A 57 -0.93 9.08 1.90
N SER A 58 -1.31 9.95 0.96
CA SER A 58 -0.38 10.89 0.33
C SER A 58 0.22 11.90 1.33
N LEU A 59 -0.59 12.40 2.26
CA LEU A 59 -0.13 13.29 3.33
C LEU A 59 0.82 12.57 4.29
N ILE A 60 0.54 11.31 4.60
CA ILE A 60 1.39 10.48 5.47
C ILE A 60 2.70 10.15 4.77
N ALA A 61 2.66 9.77 3.49
CA ALA A 61 3.85 9.53 2.68
C ALA A 61 4.75 10.75 2.63
N ALA A 62 4.18 11.95 2.41
CA ALA A 62 4.95 13.19 2.37
C ALA A 62 5.69 13.45 3.70
N ARG A 63 5.00 13.27 4.83
CA ARG A 63 5.61 13.42 6.17
C ARG A 63 6.69 12.38 6.42
N LEU A 64 6.39 11.10 6.16
CA LEU A 64 7.33 10.00 6.33
C LEU A 64 8.58 10.19 5.47
N LEU A 65 8.41 10.66 4.23
CA LEU A 65 9.53 10.90 3.32
C LEU A 65 10.47 12.00 3.85
N LEU A 66 9.91 13.08 4.41
CA LEU A 66 10.70 14.16 5.03
C LEU A 66 11.51 13.68 6.25
N GLU A 67 11.02 12.68 6.97
CA GLU A 67 11.75 12.04 8.08
C GLU A 67 12.84 11.08 7.58
N VAL A 68 12.54 10.32 6.50
CA VAL A 68 13.42 9.28 5.97
C VAL A 68 14.61 9.85 5.23
N LEU A 69 14.43 10.86 4.37
CA LEU A 69 15.49 11.37 3.49
C LEU A 69 16.74 11.86 4.25
N PRO A 70 16.63 12.67 5.32
CA PRO A 70 17.81 13.11 6.06
C PRO A 70 18.56 11.97 6.74
N ARG A 71 17.82 11.00 7.31
CA ARG A 71 18.40 9.83 7.99
C ARG A 71 19.08 8.90 6.99
N TRP A 72 18.46 8.70 5.83
CA TRP A 72 19.06 7.94 4.74
C TRP A 72 20.36 8.58 4.24
N SER A 73 20.37 9.90 4.03
CA SER A 73 21.56 10.62 3.60
C SER A 73 22.72 10.55 4.59
N ARG A 74 22.45 10.32 5.88
CA ARG A 74 23.47 10.14 6.93
C ARG A 74 23.85 8.67 7.15
N GLY A 75 23.26 7.73 6.41
CA GLY A 75 23.51 6.29 6.58
C GLY A 75 22.91 5.70 7.85
N GLU A 76 21.89 6.33 8.43
CA GLU A 76 21.29 5.92 9.72
C GLU A 76 20.17 4.88 9.57
N LEU A 77 19.79 4.52 8.34
CA LEU A 77 18.72 3.56 8.06
C LEU A 77 19.31 2.33 7.39
N THR A 78 18.92 1.15 7.89
CA THR A 78 19.26 -0.13 7.28
C THR A 78 18.09 -0.63 6.44
N PRO A 79 18.23 -0.75 5.10
CA PRO A 79 17.18 -1.28 4.25
C PRO A 79 16.81 -2.71 4.65
N GLN A 80 15.51 -2.97 4.79
CA GLN A 80 14.99 -4.28 5.18
C GLN A 80 14.43 -5.02 3.96
N PRO A 81 15.00 -6.17 3.56
CA PRO A 81 14.43 -7.01 2.50
C PRO A 81 12.98 -7.37 2.78
N GLN A 82 12.20 -7.48 1.71
CA GLN A 82 10.81 -7.91 1.81
C GLN A 82 10.74 -9.44 1.91
N SER A 83 9.84 -9.96 2.75
CA SER A 83 9.57 -11.40 2.84
C SER A 83 8.69 -11.87 1.68
N GLU A 84 9.20 -12.74 0.82
CA GLU A 84 8.42 -13.29 -0.30
C GLU A 84 7.21 -14.12 0.16
N ALA A 85 7.30 -14.76 1.33
CA ALA A 85 6.21 -15.57 1.89
C ALA A 85 4.95 -14.76 2.27
N GLU A 86 5.08 -13.45 2.45
CA GLU A 86 3.99 -12.54 2.87
C GLU A 86 3.51 -11.64 1.73
N THR A 87 3.97 -11.90 0.51
CA THR A 87 3.70 -11.02 -0.65
C THR A 87 2.33 -11.34 -1.24
N THR A 88 1.57 -10.28 -1.51
CA THR A 88 0.37 -10.33 -2.35
C THR A 88 0.51 -9.28 -3.45
N TYR A 89 -0.24 -9.45 -4.54
CA TYR A 89 -0.16 -8.56 -5.70
C TYR A 89 -1.48 -7.81 -5.91
N SER A 90 -1.39 -6.55 -6.34
CA SER A 90 -2.51 -5.74 -6.78
C SER A 90 -2.39 -5.44 -8.27
N GLY A 91 -3.36 -5.92 -9.05
CA GLY A 91 -3.45 -5.63 -10.48
C GLY A 91 -4.04 -4.24 -10.75
N SER A 92 -4.00 -3.81 -12.01
CA SER A 92 -4.84 -2.69 -12.44
C SER A 92 -6.31 -3.13 -12.41
N ILE A 93 -7.18 -2.33 -11.80
CA ILE A 93 -8.62 -2.61 -11.80
C ILE A 93 -9.18 -2.22 -13.16
N SER A 94 -9.83 -3.19 -13.83
CA SER A 94 -10.51 -2.99 -15.10
C SER A 94 -11.89 -2.34 -14.92
N LYS A 95 -12.50 -1.90 -16.02
CA LYS A 95 -13.85 -1.31 -15.95
C LYS A 95 -14.90 -2.39 -15.67
N GLU A 96 -14.68 -3.58 -16.21
CA GLU A 96 -15.52 -4.76 -16.12
C GLU A 96 -15.62 -5.26 -14.67
N GLU A 97 -14.53 -5.18 -13.91
CA GLU A 97 -14.53 -5.46 -12.46
C GLU A 97 -15.40 -4.48 -11.64
N GLY A 98 -15.77 -3.34 -12.23
CA GLY A 98 -16.72 -2.40 -11.62
C GLY A 98 -18.18 -2.77 -11.84
N GLU A 99 -18.48 -3.78 -12.66
CA GLU A 99 -19.84 -4.28 -12.84
C GLU A 99 -20.26 -5.12 -11.63
N ILE A 100 -21.47 -4.88 -11.13
CA ILE A 100 -21.99 -5.59 -9.97
C ILE A 100 -22.37 -7.01 -10.39
N ASP A 101 -21.66 -8.00 -9.87
CA ASP A 101 -22.06 -9.40 -9.92
C ASP A 101 -22.98 -9.72 -8.72
N TRP A 102 -24.28 -9.80 -8.99
CA TRP A 102 -25.31 -10.11 -8.00
C TRP A 102 -25.26 -11.54 -7.45
N CYS A 103 -24.41 -12.41 -8.01
CA CYS A 103 -24.16 -13.75 -7.46
C CYS A 103 -23.17 -13.72 -6.28
N LEU A 104 -22.42 -12.62 -6.11
CA LEU A 104 -21.48 -12.48 -5.01
C LEU A 104 -22.20 -12.20 -3.69
N SER A 105 -21.51 -12.45 -2.57
CA SER A 105 -22.05 -12.17 -1.25
C SER A 105 -22.22 -10.66 -1.03
N ALA A 106 -23.28 -10.29 -0.31
CA ALA A 106 -23.59 -8.88 -0.06
C ALA A 106 -22.66 -8.19 0.95
N ALA A 107 -21.80 -8.94 1.65
CA ALA A 107 -20.91 -8.55 2.76
C ALA A 107 -21.36 -7.35 3.63
N ILE A 108 -21.63 -7.64 4.92
CA ILE A 108 -22.12 -6.69 5.95
C ILE A 108 -21.03 -5.69 6.37
#